data_AF-A0AAV2HWT6-F1
#
_entry.id   AF-A0AAV2HWT6-F1
#
_cell.length_a   1.000
_cell.length_b   1.000
_cell.length_c   1.000
_cell.angle_alpha   90.00
_cell.angle_beta   90.00
_cell.angle_gamma   90.00
#
_symmetry.space_group_name_H-M   'P 1'
#
loop_
_entity.id
_entity.type
_entity.pdbx_description
1 polymer ?
#
loop_
_entity_poly.entity_id
_entity_poly.type
_entity_poly.pdbx_seq_one_letter_code
_entity_poly.pdbx_strand_id
1 'polypeptide(L)'
;TRSINTAFKLTGRLLCLSNEIQFIKRRIQTMFAVIGIVITVQLVSLSQAQESSVGKPCTSSFDCGVTGCCLKSPQSGGSFCAPMIKEHQKCYVSNDRYLMSFGHTVFNKSCPCDFNLRCDGTLTQPLTFEHIDEGTCRDVLELLKEWNNPHYIKKDVSGSCSSGKDCSADECCVSAIQPIGRKKRLAIGRGACQKLGETGDSCLVSVTTAADMNWECPCVSGLTCKGQGLFEVPLGERGKLSFFFFV
;
A
#
# COMPACT_ATOMS: atom_id res chain seq x y z
N THR A 1 -38.71 77.75 6.41
CA THR A 1 -37.26 77.95 6.70
C THR A 1 -36.69 77.06 7.80
N ARG A 2 -37.45 76.56 8.80
CA ARG A 2 -36.90 75.65 9.83
C ARG A 2 -36.62 74.20 9.39
N SER A 3 -37.24 73.70 8.31
CA SER A 3 -37.09 72.29 7.88
C SER A 3 -35.85 72.01 7.01
N ILE A 4 -35.18 73.04 6.47
CA ILE A 4 -34.04 72.87 5.55
C ILE A 4 -32.72 72.74 6.32
N ASN A 5 -32.63 73.33 7.52
CA ASN A 5 -31.42 73.28 8.35
C ASN A 5 -31.16 71.90 8.99
N THR A 6 -32.18 71.08 9.19
CA THR A 6 -32.01 69.71 9.73
C THR A 6 -31.46 68.74 8.69
N ALA A 7 -31.83 68.90 7.42
CA ALA A 7 -31.34 68.04 6.33
C ALA A 7 -29.83 68.24 6.09
N PHE A 8 -29.34 69.49 6.11
CA PHE A 8 -27.91 69.79 5.96
C PHE A 8 -27.03 69.24 7.10
N LYS A 9 -27.57 69.16 8.31
CA LYS A 9 -26.83 68.63 9.47
C LYS A 9 -26.70 67.10 9.44
N LEU A 10 -27.62 66.41 8.77
CA LEU A 10 -27.58 64.97 8.56
C LEU A 10 -26.63 64.56 7.42
N THR A 11 -26.62 65.29 6.30
CA THR A 11 -25.67 65.03 5.19
C THR A 11 -24.22 65.27 5.58
N GLY A 12 -23.92 66.27 6.42
CA GLY A 12 -22.56 66.49 6.93
C GLY A 12 -22.01 65.32 7.77
N ARG A 13 -22.86 64.66 8.58
CA ARG A 13 -22.46 63.50 9.39
C ARG A 13 -22.23 62.23 8.56
N LEU A 14 -23.02 62.04 7.50
CA LEU A 14 -22.85 60.92 6.56
C LEU A 14 -21.54 61.01 5.75
N LEU A 15 -21.16 62.22 5.31
CA LEU A 15 -19.89 62.45 4.62
C LEU A 15 -18.67 62.22 5.52
N CYS A 16 -18.79 62.56 6.81
CA CYS A 16 -17.72 62.33 7.79
C CYS A 16 -17.51 60.82 8.05
N LEU A 17 -18.60 60.05 8.19
CA LEU A 17 -18.53 58.59 8.37
C LEU A 17 -17.98 57.88 7.13
N SER A 18 -18.29 58.35 5.92
CA SER A 18 -17.76 57.77 4.68
C SER A 18 -16.23 57.91 4.58
N ASN A 19 -15.65 59.02 5.06
CA ASN A 19 -14.21 59.22 5.04
C ASN A 19 -13.48 58.33 6.06
N GLU A 20 -14.06 58.11 7.24
CA GLU A 20 -13.46 57.19 8.22
C GLU A 20 -13.49 55.73 7.74
N ILE A 21 -14.58 55.29 7.10
CA ILE A 21 -14.67 53.92 6.55
C ILE A 21 -13.63 53.70 5.44
N GLN A 22 -13.41 54.68 4.55
CA GLN A 22 -12.39 54.58 3.50
C GLN A 22 -10.96 54.54 4.08
N PHE A 23 -10.71 55.28 5.16
CA PHE A 23 -9.43 55.26 5.86
C PHE A 23 -9.14 53.91 6.52
N ILE A 24 -10.15 53.31 7.18
CA ILE A 24 -10.05 51.98 7.78
C ILE A 24 -9.79 50.92 6.70
N LYS A 25 -10.51 50.98 5.56
CA LYS A 25 -10.33 50.03 4.46
C LYS A 25 -8.91 50.04 3.88
N ARG A 26 -8.31 51.22 3.70
CA ARG A 26 -6.91 51.33 3.24
C ARG A 26 -5.92 50.76 4.24
N ARG A 27 -6.10 51.01 5.55
CA ARG A 27 -5.22 50.44 6.59
C ARG A 27 -5.30 48.91 6.63
N ILE A 28 -6.49 48.35 6.53
CA ILE A 28 -6.69 46.89 6.50
C ILE A 28 -5.97 46.27 5.29
N GLN A 29 -6.11 46.86 4.09
CA GLN A 29 -5.41 46.37 2.90
C GLN A 29 -3.88 46.41 3.05
N THR A 30 -3.32 47.48 3.63
CA THR A 30 -1.88 47.56 3.86
C THR A 30 -1.39 46.53 4.89
N MET A 31 -2.18 46.22 5.92
CA MET A 31 -1.80 45.19 6.90
C MET A 31 -1.78 43.79 6.28
N PHE A 32 -2.77 43.45 5.44
CA PHE A 32 -2.76 42.16 4.74
C PHE A 32 -1.58 42.01 3.77
N ALA A 33 -1.19 43.07 3.07
CA ALA A 33 -0.02 43.05 2.20
C ALA A 33 1.29 42.80 2.98
N VAL A 34 1.46 43.47 4.12
CA VAL A 34 2.64 43.27 4.98
C VAL A 34 2.67 41.86 5.58
N ILE A 35 1.53 41.36 6.06
CA ILE A 35 1.43 39.98 6.58
C ILE A 35 1.79 38.96 5.50
N GLY A 36 1.28 39.15 4.28
CA GLY A 36 1.60 38.28 3.14
C GLY A 36 3.09 38.23 2.85
N ILE A 37 3.78 39.38 2.85
CA ILE A 37 5.24 39.45 2.61
C ILE A 37 6.02 38.78 3.75
N VAL A 38 5.62 38.96 5.00
CA VAL A 38 6.30 38.32 6.14
C VAL A 38 6.16 36.80 6.06
N ILE A 39 4.97 36.29 5.69
CA ILE A 39 4.73 34.85 5.54
C ILE A 39 5.56 34.26 4.40
N THR A 40 5.63 34.94 3.25
CA THR A 40 6.42 34.43 2.11
C THR A 40 7.91 34.41 2.41
N VAL A 41 8.44 35.44 3.10
CA VAL A 41 9.86 35.45 3.51
C VAL A 41 10.16 34.33 4.51
N GLN A 42 9.29 34.09 5.50
CA GLN A 42 9.48 32.99 6.46
C GLN A 42 9.44 31.60 5.80
N LEU A 43 8.54 31.40 4.83
CA LEU A 43 8.46 30.14 4.08
C LEU A 43 9.72 29.90 3.22
N VAL A 44 10.25 30.94 2.59
CA VAL A 44 11.50 30.83 1.81
C VAL A 44 12.70 30.52 2.72
N SER A 45 12.79 31.15 3.89
CA SER A 45 13.87 30.87 4.85
C SER A 45 13.82 29.43 5.41
N LEU A 46 12.63 28.87 5.63
CA LEU A 46 12.50 27.45 6.03
C LEU A 46 12.95 26.49 4.91
N SER A 47 12.72 26.84 3.65
CA SER A 47 13.09 25.97 2.52
C SER A 47 14.61 25.86 2.28
N GLN A 48 15.39 26.87 2.70
CA GLN A 48 16.84 26.88 2.51
C GLN A 48 17.62 26.15 3.62
N ALA A 49 16.97 25.77 4.72
CA ALA A 49 17.60 25.01 5.81
C ALA A 49 17.70 23.49 5.54
N GLN A 50 17.09 23.00 4.45
CA GLN A 50 17.30 21.62 3.97
C GLN A 50 18.48 21.58 2.98
N GLU A 51 19.66 21.96 3.46
CA GLU A 51 20.89 21.71 2.72
C GLU A 51 21.15 20.21 2.74
N SER A 52 20.78 19.57 1.63
CA SER A 52 20.86 18.13 1.42
C SER A 52 22.24 17.62 1.81
N SER A 53 22.30 16.79 2.85
CA SER A 53 23.52 16.19 3.42
C SER A 53 24.24 15.22 2.48
N VAL A 54 23.83 15.16 1.21
CA VAL A 54 24.29 14.21 0.22
C VAL A 54 25.80 14.32 0.02
N GLY A 55 26.48 13.17 0.09
CA GLY A 55 27.93 13.06 -0.05
C GLY A 55 28.73 13.27 1.24
N LYS A 56 28.11 13.70 2.34
CA LYS A 56 28.80 13.78 3.64
C LYS A 56 29.07 12.37 4.18
N PRO A 57 30.22 12.13 4.82
CA PRO A 57 30.49 10.86 5.48
C PRO A 57 29.50 10.65 6.62
N CYS A 58 29.05 9.42 6.81
CA CYS A 58 28.09 9.06 7.85
C CYS A 58 28.51 7.77 8.56
N THR A 59 28.07 7.63 9.79
CA THR A 59 28.20 6.39 10.57
C THR A 59 26.84 5.75 10.82
N SER A 60 25.78 6.57 10.78
CA SER A 60 24.40 6.18 10.98
C SER A 60 23.50 6.89 9.98
N SER A 61 22.32 6.33 9.71
CA SER A 61 21.35 7.00 8.82
C SER A 61 20.77 8.28 9.44
N PHE A 62 20.87 8.48 10.76
CA PHE A 62 20.51 9.74 11.41
C PHE A 62 21.40 10.91 11.00
N ASP A 63 22.67 10.67 10.67
CA ASP A 63 23.61 11.71 10.25
C ASP A 63 23.17 12.37 8.93
N CYS A 64 22.37 11.65 8.15
CA CYS A 64 21.89 12.06 6.83
C CYS A 64 20.56 12.81 6.88
N GLY A 65 19.89 12.88 8.03
CA GLY A 65 18.58 13.49 8.18
C GLY A 65 17.44 12.64 7.60
N VAL A 66 16.22 13.19 7.59
CA VAL A 66 15.01 12.43 7.25
C VAL A 66 14.91 12.02 5.78
N THR A 67 15.51 12.78 4.86
CA THR A 67 15.42 12.54 3.41
C THR A 67 16.59 11.71 2.85
N GLY A 68 17.49 11.24 3.71
CA GLY A 68 18.71 10.56 3.31
C GLY A 68 18.94 9.26 4.07
N CYS A 69 19.79 8.40 3.53
CA CYS A 69 20.26 7.19 4.19
C CYS A 69 21.77 7.11 4.15
N CYS A 70 22.36 6.37 5.10
CA CYS A 70 23.79 6.13 5.11
C CYS A 70 24.13 4.89 4.26
N LEU A 71 24.82 5.11 3.14
CA LEU A 71 25.15 4.08 2.16
C LEU A 71 26.65 3.78 2.17
N LYS A 72 27.03 2.50 2.15
CA LYS A 72 28.43 2.08 2.04
C LYS A 72 28.96 2.28 0.62
N SER A 73 30.09 2.97 0.47
CA SER A 73 30.78 3.15 -0.80
C SER A 73 31.51 1.87 -1.21
N PRO A 74 31.26 1.34 -2.41
CA PRO A 74 31.99 0.19 -2.93
C PRO A 74 33.46 0.53 -3.25
N GLN A 75 33.77 1.81 -3.48
CA GLN A 75 35.12 2.22 -3.91
C GLN A 75 36.03 2.60 -2.74
N SER A 76 35.51 3.28 -1.72
CA SER A 76 36.32 3.82 -0.62
C SER A 76 36.19 3.05 0.69
N GLY A 77 35.27 2.08 0.78
CA GLY A 77 34.99 1.31 2.00
C GLY A 77 34.30 2.11 3.12
N GLY A 78 34.30 3.44 3.05
CA GLY A 78 33.55 4.34 3.94
C GLY A 78 32.09 4.47 3.55
N SER A 79 31.27 5.07 4.43
CA SER A 79 29.85 5.30 4.19
C SER A 79 29.56 6.79 3.98
N PHE A 80 28.58 7.11 3.13
CA PHE A 80 28.18 8.47 2.81
C PHE A 80 26.65 8.60 2.74
N CYS A 81 26.17 9.82 2.94
CA CYS A 81 24.75 10.10 2.83
C CYS A 81 24.30 10.12 1.37
N ALA A 82 23.30 9.32 1.05
CA ALA A 82 22.65 9.27 -0.24
C ALA A 82 21.17 9.64 -0.09
N PRO A 83 20.53 10.25 -1.12
CA PRO A 83 19.12 10.57 -1.07
C PRO A 83 18.27 9.29 -1.09
N MET A 84 17.08 9.35 -0.47
CA MET A 84 16.07 8.29 -0.60
C MET A 84 15.63 8.11 -2.06
N ILE A 85 15.21 6.88 -2.40
CA ILE A 85 14.83 6.51 -3.77
C ILE A 85 13.44 7.07 -4.08
N LYS A 86 13.33 7.79 -5.20
CA LYS A 86 12.07 8.40 -5.66
C LYS A 86 11.14 7.36 -6.29
N GLU A 87 9.89 7.75 -6.50
CA GLU A 87 8.91 6.94 -7.22
C GLU A 87 9.43 6.51 -8.59
N HIS A 88 9.09 5.29 -9.03
CA HIS A 88 9.52 4.66 -10.29
C HIS A 88 11.02 4.40 -10.44
N GLN A 89 11.84 4.68 -9.42
CA GLN A 89 13.25 4.30 -9.43
C GLN A 89 13.46 2.88 -8.91
N LYS A 90 14.56 2.26 -9.34
CA LYS A 90 14.95 0.92 -8.93
C LYS A 90 15.31 0.88 -7.44
N CYS A 91 14.83 -0.13 -6.73
CA CYS A 91 15.13 -0.39 -5.33
C CYS A 91 15.47 -1.88 -5.13
N TYR A 92 16.08 -2.22 -4.01
CA TYR A 92 16.44 -3.60 -3.70
C TYR A 92 15.65 -4.08 -2.47
N VAL A 93 14.96 -5.22 -2.61
CA VAL A 93 14.17 -5.80 -1.53
C VAL A 93 15.11 -6.59 -0.61
N SER A 94 15.36 -6.08 0.60
CA SER A 94 16.01 -6.89 1.64
C SER A 94 14.97 -7.79 2.31
N ASN A 95 15.34 -9.05 2.54
CA ASN A 95 14.48 -10.06 3.16
C ASN A 95 14.35 -9.88 4.69
N ASP A 96 15.05 -8.89 5.26
CA ASP A 96 14.95 -8.52 6.66
C ASP A 96 13.59 -7.89 6.95
N ARG A 97 12.58 -8.73 7.16
CA ARG A 97 11.24 -8.39 7.66
C ARG A 97 11.27 -7.81 9.09
N TYR A 98 12.44 -7.65 9.69
CA TYR A 98 12.58 -7.00 10.98
C TYR A 98 12.59 -5.49 10.78
N LEU A 99 11.42 -4.89 11.02
CA LEU A 99 11.22 -3.51 11.46
C LEU A 99 12.45 -2.63 11.24
N MET A 100 12.49 -1.89 10.12
CA MET A 100 13.49 -0.87 9.87
C MET A 100 13.45 0.17 11.00
N SER A 101 14.20 -0.08 12.06
CA SER A 101 14.62 0.96 12.98
C SER A 101 15.64 1.78 12.21
N PHE A 102 15.15 2.86 11.57
CA PHE A 102 15.86 3.76 10.66
C PHE A 102 17.18 4.38 11.21
N GLY A 103 17.58 4.03 12.43
CA GLY A 103 18.65 4.73 13.13
C GLY A 103 20.06 4.22 12.88
N HIS A 104 20.28 2.91 13.06
CA HIS A 104 21.65 2.37 13.17
C HIS A 104 22.10 1.54 11.97
N THR A 105 21.24 1.37 10.96
CA THR A 105 21.56 0.54 9.81
C THR A 105 22.29 1.33 8.73
N VAL A 106 23.46 0.83 8.35
CA VAL A 106 24.20 1.23 7.14
C VAL A 106 23.79 0.30 6.01
N PHE A 107 23.36 0.87 4.89
CA PHE A 107 22.90 0.11 3.74
C PHE A 107 24.06 -0.24 2.81
N ASN A 108 24.15 -1.50 2.38
CA ASN A 108 25.25 -1.97 1.53
C ASN A 108 25.06 -1.68 0.03
N LYS A 109 23.82 -1.59 -0.47
CA LYS A 109 23.56 -1.50 -1.92
C LYS A 109 22.70 -0.31 -2.35
N SER A 110 21.59 -0.05 -1.66
CA SER A 110 20.73 1.08 -1.98
C SER A 110 20.03 1.63 -0.74
N CYS A 111 19.63 2.90 -0.82
CA CYS A 111 18.72 3.48 0.15
C CYS A 111 17.31 2.86 0.05
N PRO A 112 16.50 2.97 1.11
CA PRO A 112 15.07 2.70 1.01
C PRO A 112 14.36 3.76 0.13
N CYS A 113 13.13 3.44 -0.26
CA CYS A 113 12.24 4.38 -0.94
C CYS A 113 11.86 5.55 0.00
N ASP A 114 11.48 6.68 -0.61
CA ASP A 114 10.98 7.89 0.07
C ASP A 114 9.72 7.59 0.93
N PHE A 115 9.34 8.53 1.78
CA PHE A 115 8.15 8.39 2.62
C PHE A 115 6.89 8.15 1.76
N ASN A 116 6.07 7.17 2.15
CA ASN A 116 4.88 6.67 1.45
C ASN A 116 5.14 5.80 0.21
N LEU A 117 6.39 5.51 -0.12
CA LEU A 117 6.72 4.58 -1.19
C LEU A 117 7.12 3.21 -0.61
N ARG A 118 6.76 2.14 -1.32
CA ARG A 118 7.19 0.78 -1.01
C ARG A 118 7.93 0.20 -2.20
N CYS A 119 9.03 -0.51 -1.92
CA CYS A 119 9.74 -1.25 -2.94
C CYS A 119 8.91 -2.47 -3.33
N ASP A 120 8.40 -2.48 -4.55
CA ASP A 120 7.65 -3.59 -5.13
C ASP A 120 8.55 -4.38 -6.08
N GLY A 121 8.84 -5.62 -5.71
CA GLY A 121 9.71 -6.53 -6.44
C GLY A 121 9.13 -7.94 -6.42
N THR A 122 9.18 -8.62 -7.55
CA THR A 122 8.76 -10.02 -7.66
C THR A 122 9.87 -10.92 -7.11
N LEU A 123 9.61 -11.60 -6.00
CA LEU A 123 10.48 -12.68 -5.49
C LEU A 123 10.49 -13.81 -6.52
N THR A 124 11.47 -13.80 -7.42
CA THR A 124 11.46 -14.70 -8.59
C THR A 124 11.83 -16.15 -8.29
N GLN A 125 12.28 -16.51 -7.08
CA GLN A 125 12.61 -17.90 -6.73
C GLN A 125 12.70 -18.13 -5.20
N PRO A 126 12.50 -19.37 -4.72
CA PRO A 126 12.71 -19.72 -3.32
C PRO A 126 14.20 -19.72 -2.96
N LEU A 127 14.61 -18.67 -2.22
CA LEU A 127 15.65 -18.65 -1.18
C LEU A 127 16.91 -19.51 -1.44
N THR A 128 17.78 -19.03 -2.33
CA THR A 128 19.23 -19.22 -2.13
C THR A 128 19.82 -17.92 -1.60
N PHE A 129 20.72 -18.03 -0.61
CA PHE A 129 21.04 -17.06 0.45
C PHE A 129 21.63 -15.69 0.03
N GLU A 130 21.69 -15.36 -1.26
CA GLU A 130 22.29 -14.11 -1.77
C GLU A 130 21.52 -13.46 -2.92
N HIS A 131 20.31 -13.92 -3.26
CA HIS A 131 19.52 -13.22 -4.27
C HIS A 131 18.91 -11.94 -3.71
N ILE A 132 19.35 -10.82 -4.27
CA ILE A 132 18.78 -9.51 -4.04
C ILE A 132 17.93 -9.20 -5.25
N ASP A 133 16.62 -9.26 -5.08
CA ASP A 133 15.69 -8.99 -6.16
C ASP A 133 15.58 -7.48 -6.40
N GLU A 134 15.65 -7.09 -7.68
CA GLU A 134 15.38 -5.73 -8.12
C GLU A 134 13.86 -5.47 -8.07
N GLY A 135 13.48 -4.34 -7.49
CA GLY A 135 12.11 -3.84 -7.47
C GLY A 135 12.05 -2.39 -7.94
N THR A 136 10.85 -1.82 -7.92
CA THR A 136 10.61 -0.40 -8.18
C THR A 136 9.82 0.23 -7.04
N CYS A 137 10.16 1.46 -6.65
CA CYS A 137 9.43 2.17 -5.62
C CYS A 137 8.08 2.66 -6.16
N ARG A 138 6.98 2.22 -5.55
CA ARG A 138 5.61 2.64 -5.89
C ARG A 138 4.87 3.20 -4.69
N ASP A 139 3.90 4.07 -4.94
CA ASP A 139 3.03 4.63 -3.91
C ASP A 139 2.21 3.52 -3.24
N VAL A 140 2.25 3.47 -1.90
CA VAL A 140 1.49 2.51 -1.10
C VAL A 140 -0.01 2.63 -1.37
N LEU A 141 -0.53 3.84 -1.63
CA LEU A 141 -1.94 4.07 -1.93
C LEU A 141 -2.33 3.49 -3.30
N GLU A 142 -1.45 3.55 -4.29
CA GLU A 142 -1.67 2.89 -5.58
C GLU A 142 -1.63 1.38 -5.45
N LEU A 143 -0.66 0.84 -4.71
CA LEU A 143 -0.61 -0.59 -4.41
C LEU A 143 -1.89 -1.04 -3.67
N LEU A 144 -2.41 -0.25 -2.73
CA LEU A 144 -3.67 -0.57 -2.06
C LEU A 144 -4.88 -0.51 -3.00
N LYS A 145 -4.87 0.33 -4.04
CA LYS A 145 -5.92 0.34 -5.08
C LYS A 145 -5.83 -0.91 -5.96
N GLU A 146 -4.63 -1.35 -6.32
CA GLU A 146 -4.42 -2.60 -7.06
C GLU A 146 -4.84 -3.82 -6.24
N TRP A 147 -4.53 -3.84 -4.93
CA TRP A 147 -5.00 -4.90 -4.01
C TRP A 147 -6.52 -4.90 -3.80
N ASN A 148 -7.16 -3.74 -3.95
CA ASN A 148 -8.62 -3.61 -3.95
C ASN A 148 -9.24 -3.83 -5.35
N ASN A 149 -8.43 -4.13 -6.37
CA ASN A 149 -8.94 -4.54 -7.67
C ASN A 149 -9.42 -6.01 -7.56
N PRO A 150 -10.72 -6.31 -7.75
CA PRO A 150 -11.34 -7.60 -7.41
C PRO A 150 -10.86 -8.82 -8.21
N HIS A 151 -9.81 -8.68 -9.04
CA HIS A 151 -9.20 -9.79 -9.75
C HIS A 151 -8.29 -10.68 -8.90
N TYR A 152 -7.96 -10.29 -7.66
CA TYR A 152 -7.53 -11.26 -6.64
C TYR A 152 -8.78 -11.74 -5.90
N ILE A 153 -9.40 -12.78 -6.48
CA ILE A 153 -10.77 -13.24 -6.20
C ILE A 153 -10.97 -13.49 -4.71
N LYS A 154 -11.51 -12.49 -4.02
CA LYS A 154 -12.22 -12.66 -2.76
C LYS A 154 -13.53 -13.36 -3.16
N LYS A 155 -13.49 -14.69 -3.31
CA LYS A 155 -14.68 -15.47 -3.66
C LYS A 155 -15.77 -15.08 -2.67
N ASP A 156 -16.88 -14.55 -3.19
CA ASP A 156 -18.02 -14.11 -2.40
C ASP A 156 -18.44 -15.24 -1.46
N VAL A 157 -18.15 -15.07 -0.16
CA VAL A 157 -18.48 -16.07 0.85
C VAL A 157 -19.96 -15.95 1.15
N SER A 158 -20.74 -16.86 0.58
CA SER A 158 -22.18 -17.00 0.83
C SER A 158 -22.42 -17.71 2.16
N GLY A 159 -22.02 -17.09 3.27
CA GLY A 159 -22.34 -17.58 4.61
C GLY A 159 -21.47 -18.75 5.11
N SER A 160 -21.62 -19.02 6.40
CA SER A 160 -20.90 -20.11 7.09
C SER A 160 -21.61 -21.44 6.90
N CYS A 161 -20.87 -22.49 6.60
CA CYS A 161 -21.39 -23.85 6.41
C CYS A 161 -20.77 -24.84 7.38
N SER A 162 -21.50 -25.91 7.69
CA SER A 162 -20.99 -27.06 8.45
C SER A 162 -20.91 -28.32 7.58
N SER A 163 -21.64 -28.36 6.47
CA SER A 163 -21.58 -29.40 5.46
C SER A 163 -21.79 -28.82 4.06
N GLY A 164 -21.42 -29.57 3.02
CA GLY A 164 -21.71 -29.21 1.63
C GLY A 164 -23.21 -29.04 1.32
N LYS A 165 -24.12 -29.57 2.15
CA LYS A 165 -25.57 -29.42 1.99
C LYS A 165 -26.09 -28.05 2.42
N ASP A 166 -25.29 -27.30 3.20
CA ASP A 166 -25.67 -25.96 3.65
C ASP A 166 -25.44 -24.89 2.58
N CYS A 167 -24.73 -25.26 1.50
CA CYS A 167 -24.41 -24.39 0.38
C CYS A 167 -25.34 -24.63 -0.82
N SER A 168 -25.39 -23.68 -1.74
CA SER A 168 -26.15 -23.82 -2.98
C SER A 168 -25.58 -24.93 -3.87
N ALA A 169 -26.33 -25.38 -4.87
CA ALA A 169 -25.90 -26.45 -5.79
C ALA A 169 -24.59 -26.12 -6.56
N ASP A 170 -24.32 -24.83 -6.77
CA ASP A 170 -23.11 -24.33 -7.45
C ASP A 170 -21.99 -23.93 -6.47
N GLU A 171 -22.11 -24.36 -5.22
CA GLU A 171 -21.20 -24.01 -4.14
C GLU A 171 -20.74 -25.24 -3.37
N CYS A 172 -19.61 -25.12 -2.71
CA CYS A 172 -19.09 -26.14 -1.82
C CYS A 172 -18.70 -25.53 -0.47
N CYS A 173 -18.74 -26.36 0.58
CA CYS A 173 -18.30 -25.93 1.90
C CYS A 173 -16.79 -26.09 2.06
N VAL A 174 -16.07 -24.97 2.18
CA VAL A 174 -14.61 -24.94 2.34
C VAL A 174 -14.21 -24.66 3.78
N SER A 175 -13.38 -25.51 4.36
CA SER A 175 -12.87 -25.30 5.72
C SER A 175 -11.82 -24.18 5.76
N ALA A 176 -11.95 -23.27 6.72
CA ALA A 176 -11.00 -22.17 6.91
C ALA A 176 -9.67 -22.62 7.58
N ILE A 177 -9.63 -23.81 8.19
CA ILE A 177 -8.52 -24.23 9.05
C ILE A 177 -7.57 -25.15 8.30
N GLN A 178 -6.62 -24.63 7.52
CA GLN A 178 -5.68 -25.48 6.79
C GLN A 178 -4.95 -26.49 7.72
N PRO A 179 -4.76 -27.75 7.29
CA PRO A 179 -4.08 -28.75 8.09
C PRO A 179 -2.60 -28.38 8.30
N ILE A 180 -2.21 -28.22 9.57
CA ILE A 180 -0.83 -27.91 9.95
C ILE A 180 -0.02 -29.21 10.08
N GLY A 181 1.01 -29.37 9.26
CA GLY A 181 1.99 -30.46 9.34
C GLY A 181 1.58 -31.74 8.59
N ARG A 182 2.28 -32.86 8.84
CA ARG A 182 2.10 -34.14 8.11
C ARG A 182 0.80 -34.89 8.44
N LYS A 183 0.07 -34.49 9.49
CA LYS A 183 -1.17 -35.18 9.89
C LYS A 183 -2.36 -34.53 9.19
N LYS A 184 -3.00 -35.27 8.29
CA LYS A 184 -4.33 -34.90 7.76
C LYS A 184 -5.31 -34.90 8.94
N ARG A 185 -5.55 -33.73 9.54
CA ARG A 185 -6.69 -33.57 10.44
C ARG A 185 -7.95 -33.57 9.57
N LEU A 186 -8.98 -34.30 9.99
CA LEU A 186 -10.30 -34.10 9.41
C LEU A 186 -10.63 -32.60 9.51
N ALA A 187 -11.25 -32.06 8.46
CA ALA A 187 -11.78 -30.71 8.46
C ALA A 187 -12.91 -30.63 9.50
N ILE A 188 -12.55 -30.37 10.76
CA ILE A 188 -13.48 -30.22 11.88
C ILE A 188 -13.54 -28.71 12.14
N GLY A 189 -14.63 -28.06 11.75
CA GLY A 189 -14.77 -26.62 11.92
C GLY A 189 -16.02 -26.06 11.25
N ARG A 190 -16.18 -24.73 11.32
CA ARG A 190 -17.10 -23.99 10.44
C ARG A 190 -16.35 -23.65 9.15
N GLY A 191 -16.97 -23.92 8.02
CA GLY A 191 -16.50 -23.55 6.70
C GLY A 191 -17.20 -22.31 6.18
N ALA A 192 -16.82 -21.94 4.97
CA ALA A 192 -17.45 -20.90 4.15
C ALA A 192 -17.97 -21.53 2.86
N CYS A 193 -19.20 -21.20 2.47
CA CYS A 193 -19.68 -21.58 1.15
C CYS A 193 -18.92 -20.79 0.09
N GLN A 194 -18.42 -21.52 -0.90
CA GLN A 194 -17.57 -20.98 -1.93
C GLN A 194 -18.00 -21.57 -3.27
N LYS A 195 -18.07 -20.75 -4.32
CA LYS A 195 -18.44 -21.22 -5.66
C LYS A 195 -17.49 -22.32 -6.17
N LEU A 196 -18.07 -23.28 -6.90
CA LEU A 196 -17.33 -24.28 -7.66
C LEU A 196 -16.29 -23.62 -8.58
N GLY A 197 -15.17 -24.30 -8.81
CA GLY A 197 -14.09 -23.73 -9.60
C GLY A 197 -14.44 -23.63 -11.09
N GLU A 198 -14.06 -22.52 -11.71
CA GLU A 198 -14.19 -22.24 -13.14
C GLU A 198 -12.90 -22.56 -13.90
N THR A 199 -12.93 -22.43 -15.24
CA THR A 199 -11.76 -22.73 -16.07
C THR A 199 -10.56 -21.86 -15.67
N GLY A 200 -9.43 -22.50 -15.38
CA GLY A 200 -8.20 -21.81 -14.97
C GLY A 200 -8.01 -21.67 -13.45
N ASP A 201 -9.03 -21.96 -12.64
CA ASP A 201 -8.92 -21.95 -11.18
C ASP A 201 -7.97 -23.06 -10.69
N SER A 202 -7.39 -22.83 -9.50
CA SER A 202 -6.61 -23.83 -8.79
C SER A 202 -7.51 -24.96 -8.30
N CYS A 203 -6.99 -26.18 -8.36
CA CYS A 203 -7.69 -27.36 -7.91
C CYS A 203 -6.72 -28.35 -7.28
N LEU A 204 -7.25 -29.30 -6.51
CA LEU A 204 -6.48 -30.37 -5.91
C LEU A 204 -6.75 -31.66 -6.68
N VAL A 205 -5.71 -32.33 -7.18
CA VAL A 205 -5.85 -33.53 -8.04
C VAL A 205 -6.38 -34.73 -7.24
N SER A 206 -6.10 -34.75 -5.94
CA SER A 206 -6.49 -35.81 -5.01
C SER A 206 -7.53 -35.27 -4.01
N VAL A 207 -8.73 -34.93 -4.47
CA VAL A 207 -9.87 -34.81 -3.54
C VAL A 207 -10.53 -36.19 -3.47
N THR A 208 -10.24 -36.92 -2.40
CA THR A 208 -10.96 -38.15 -2.09
C THR A 208 -12.42 -37.77 -1.88
N THR A 209 -13.28 -38.42 -2.64
CA THR A 209 -14.72 -38.16 -2.73
C THR A 209 -15.38 -38.08 -1.36
N ALA A 210 -16.12 -36.99 -1.14
CA ALA A 210 -17.17 -36.87 -0.12
C ALA A 210 -16.72 -36.88 1.36
N ALA A 211 -15.82 -35.97 1.74
CA ALA A 211 -15.89 -35.42 3.10
C ALA A 211 -16.86 -34.23 3.09
N ASP A 212 -17.67 -34.08 4.15
CA ASP A 212 -18.66 -32.99 4.28
C ASP A 212 -18.04 -31.58 4.20
N MET A 213 -16.72 -31.48 4.31
CA MET A 213 -15.93 -30.26 4.12
C MET A 213 -14.73 -30.51 3.21
N ASN A 214 -14.57 -29.65 2.22
CA ASN A 214 -13.42 -29.65 1.32
C ASN A 214 -12.40 -28.59 1.71
N TRP A 215 -11.14 -28.78 1.30
CA TRP A 215 -10.10 -27.74 1.41
C TRP A 215 -10.10 -26.79 0.23
N GLU A 216 -10.59 -27.27 -0.92
CA GLU A 216 -10.70 -26.53 -2.16
C GLU A 216 -11.93 -27.07 -2.88
N CYS A 217 -12.74 -26.18 -3.48
CA CYS A 217 -13.97 -26.63 -4.13
C CYS A 217 -13.68 -27.50 -5.35
N PRO A 218 -14.52 -28.53 -5.59
CA PRO A 218 -14.45 -29.28 -6.83
C PRO A 218 -14.79 -28.38 -8.01
N CYS A 219 -14.45 -28.90 -9.18
CA CYS A 219 -14.73 -28.28 -10.46
C CYS A 219 -16.23 -28.28 -10.74
N VAL A 220 -16.71 -27.30 -11.50
CA VAL A 220 -18.03 -27.43 -12.15
C VAL A 220 -18.05 -28.66 -13.08
N SER A 221 -19.21 -29.28 -13.22
CA SER A 221 -19.42 -30.44 -14.09
C SER A 221 -18.83 -30.22 -15.50
N GLY A 222 -17.98 -31.16 -15.95
CA GLY A 222 -17.32 -31.12 -17.26
C GLY A 222 -15.88 -30.59 -17.25
N LEU A 223 -15.41 -30.06 -16.12
CA LEU A 223 -14.00 -29.74 -15.91
C LEU A 223 -13.30 -30.83 -15.12
N THR A 224 -12.03 -31.08 -15.46
CA THR A 224 -11.16 -32.00 -14.72
C THR A 224 -9.96 -31.24 -14.19
N CYS A 225 -9.57 -31.55 -12.95
CA CYS A 225 -8.35 -31.00 -12.37
C CYS A 225 -7.11 -31.65 -13.00
N LYS A 226 -6.34 -30.87 -13.77
CA LYS A 226 -5.08 -31.34 -14.38
C LYS A 226 -3.90 -30.94 -13.50
N GLY A 227 -3.22 -31.94 -12.95
CA GLY A 227 -2.02 -31.75 -12.13
C GLY A 227 -0.92 -30.98 -12.85
N GLN A 228 -0.23 -30.12 -12.11
CA GLN A 228 0.92 -29.33 -12.59
C GLN A 228 2.26 -29.87 -12.06
N GLY A 229 2.26 -30.99 -11.34
CA GLY A 229 3.45 -31.51 -10.66
C GLY A 229 3.85 -30.71 -9.40
N LEU A 230 3.04 -29.74 -8.98
CA LEU A 230 3.27 -28.99 -7.74
C LEU A 230 2.62 -29.72 -6.56
N PHE A 231 3.44 -30.22 -5.64
CA PHE A 231 2.97 -30.90 -4.44
C PHE A 231 3.02 -29.98 -3.22
N GLU A 232 1.86 -29.76 -2.60
CA GLU A 232 1.73 -29.03 -1.36
C GLU A 232 1.51 -30.01 -0.20
N VAL A 233 2.49 -30.15 0.69
CA VAL A 233 2.35 -31.04 1.84
C VAL A 233 1.58 -30.29 2.94
N PRO A 234 0.44 -30.81 3.46
CA PRO A 234 -0.09 -32.17 3.33
C PRO A 234 -1.27 -32.36 2.35
N LEU A 235 -1.63 -31.33 1.59
CA LEU A 235 -2.82 -31.27 0.74
C LEU A 235 -2.71 -32.19 -0.49
N GLY A 236 -1.55 -32.32 -1.12
CA GLY A 236 -1.31 -33.16 -2.28
C GLY A 236 -0.94 -32.36 -3.53
N GLU A 237 -1.13 -32.95 -4.70
CA GLU A 237 -0.83 -32.29 -5.98
C GLU A 237 -1.87 -31.22 -6.31
N ARG A 238 -1.40 -30.03 -6.66
CA ARG A 238 -2.20 -28.93 -7.20
C ARG A 238 -2.20 -28.94 -8.72
N GLY A 239 -3.34 -28.54 -9.26
CA GLY A 239 -3.60 -28.47 -10.69
C GLY A 239 -4.34 -27.20 -11.09
N LYS A 240 -4.67 -27.13 -12.37
CA LYS A 240 -5.63 -26.16 -12.90
C LYS A 240 -6.81 -26.87 -13.53
N LEU A 241 -7.97 -26.22 -13.45
CA LEU A 241 -9.17 -26.68 -14.13
C LEU A 241 -9.05 -26.48 -15.64
N SER A 242 -9.25 -27.58 -16.36
CA SER A 242 -9.21 -27.61 -17.81
C SER A 242 -10.34 -28.49 -18.35
N PHE A 243 -10.85 -28.14 -19.53
CA PHE A 243 -11.83 -28.97 -20.22
C PHE A 243 -11.19 -30.30 -20.59
N PHE A 244 -11.84 -31.38 -20.19
CA PHE A 244 -11.45 -32.71 -20.63
C PHE A 244 -11.97 -32.91 -22.05
N PHE A 245 -11.14 -32.57 -23.04
CA PHE A 245 -11.39 -33.00 -24.42
C PHE A 245 -11.11 -34.50 -24.49
N PHE A 246 -12.16 -35.31 -24.57
CA PHE A 246 -12.04 -36.68 -25.08
C PHE A 246 -11.58 -36.57 -26.54
N VAL A 247 -10.31 -36.90 -26.78
CA VAL A 247 -9.77 -37.18 -28.11
C VAL A 247 -9.66 -38.68 -28.25
#